data_AF-W2QMP8-F1
#
_entry.id   AF-W2QMP8-F1
#
_cell.length_a   1.000
_cell.length_b   1.000
_cell.length_c   1.000
_cell.angle_alpha   90.00
_cell.angle_beta   90.00
_cell.angle_gamma   90.00
#
_symmetry.space_group_name_H-M   'P 1'
#
loop_
_entity.id
_entity.type
_entity.pdbx_description
1 polymer ?
#
loop_
_entity_poly.entity_id
_entity_poly.type
_entity_poly.pdbx_seq_one_letter_code
_entity_poly.pdbx_strand_id
1 'polypeptide(L)'
;MPSSVTPSQRSKSKYTPKQVASFYFKPYLTEDGEPTGLQVCKACGKTRKFVAKTGYTNLVSHVRSDHDHFEAEMDAASAAATGTLLPWVRQKASNRYAWLTWIVKGNLPFSFVEMETTRSYTNLPPVCEETISRDMEKVTKAVEQRIGAELPDKFGVILDGWRALPGRVRLLRRALRAQVPPALVCPDH
;
A
#
# COMPACT_ATOMS: atom_id res chain seq x y z
N MET A 1 -47.70 -17.69 -37.86
CA MET A 1 -46.27 -17.44 -38.10
C MET A 1 -45.58 -17.42 -36.73
N PRO A 2 -44.84 -18.46 -36.32
CA PRO A 2 -44.15 -18.43 -35.03
C PRO A 2 -42.94 -17.51 -35.11
N SER A 3 -42.91 -16.50 -34.24
CA SER A 3 -41.82 -15.53 -34.13
C SER A 3 -40.52 -16.22 -33.73
N SER A 4 -39.54 -16.17 -34.61
CA SER A 4 -38.21 -16.74 -34.40
C SER A 4 -37.47 -15.97 -33.32
N VAL A 5 -37.12 -16.66 -32.23
CA VAL A 5 -36.22 -16.14 -31.19
C VAL A 5 -34.79 -16.24 -31.74
N THR A 6 -34.21 -15.11 -32.15
CA THR A 6 -32.78 -15.04 -32.50
C THR A 6 -31.93 -15.25 -31.23
N PRO A 7 -30.97 -16.18 -31.23
CA PRO A 7 -30.08 -16.36 -30.08
C PRO A 7 -29.15 -15.15 -29.98
N SER A 8 -29.20 -14.47 -28.84
CA SER A 8 -28.22 -13.43 -28.48
C SER A 8 -26.81 -14.04 -28.51
N GLN A 9 -25.97 -13.56 -29.43
CA GLN A 9 -24.57 -13.97 -29.52
C GLN A 9 -23.86 -13.58 -28.22
N ARG A 10 -23.67 -14.55 -27.31
CA ARG A 10 -22.74 -14.40 -26.19
C ARG A 10 -21.34 -14.26 -26.76
N SER A 11 -20.76 -13.06 -26.67
CA SER A 11 -19.35 -12.86 -26.96
C SER A 11 -18.53 -13.84 -26.10
N LYS A 12 -17.67 -14.62 -26.74
CA LYS A 12 -16.71 -15.47 -26.03
C LYS A 12 -15.69 -14.54 -25.37
N SER A 13 -15.80 -14.35 -24.05
CA SER A 13 -14.86 -13.54 -23.29
C SER A 13 -13.47 -14.17 -23.27
N LYS A 14 -12.42 -13.36 -23.42
CA LYS A 14 -11.02 -13.81 -23.52
C LYS A 14 -10.54 -14.58 -22.29
N TYR A 15 -11.06 -14.22 -21.11
CA TYR A 15 -10.73 -14.85 -19.84
C TYR A 15 -11.89 -15.67 -19.27
N THR A 16 -11.53 -16.76 -18.59
CA THR A 16 -12.50 -17.56 -17.84
C THR A 16 -13.04 -16.78 -16.62
N PRO A 17 -14.27 -17.04 -16.18
CA PRO A 17 -14.82 -16.41 -14.98
C PRO A 17 -13.94 -16.57 -13.74
N LYS A 18 -13.27 -17.73 -13.61
CA LYS A 18 -12.33 -18.01 -12.52
C LYS A 18 -11.08 -17.13 -12.62
N GLN A 19 -10.49 -16.98 -13.81
CA GLN A 19 -9.34 -16.09 -14.01
C GLN A 19 -9.69 -14.64 -13.68
N VAL A 20 -10.82 -14.14 -14.17
CA VAL A 20 -11.28 -12.78 -13.87
C VAL A 20 -11.51 -12.59 -12.37
N ALA A 21 -12.14 -13.56 -11.70
CA ALA A 21 -12.38 -13.48 -10.26
C ALA A 21 -11.08 -13.53 -9.44
N SER A 22 -10.18 -14.46 -9.73
CA SER A 22 -8.88 -14.55 -9.05
C SER A 22 -8.02 -13.32 -9.31
N PHE A 23 -8.12 -12.74 -10.51
CA PHE A 23 -7.50 -11.46 -10.82
C PHE A 23 -8.16 -10.37 -9.99
N TYR A 24 -9.44 -10.05 -10.10
CA TYR A 24 -9.98 -8.85 -9.45
C TYR A 24 -10.28 -8.96 -7.96
N PHE A 25 -10.38 -10.15 -7.36
CA PHE A 25 -10.90 -10.31 -6.00
C PHE A 25 -9.92 -10.97 -5.03
N LYS A 26 -10.10 -10.67 -3.74
CA LYS A 26 -9.48 -11.38 -2.63
C LYS A 26 -10.51 -11.66 -1.53
N PRO A 27 -10.35 -12.74 -0.74
CA PRO A 27 -11.25 -13.03 0.37
C PRO A 27 -11.28 -11.87 1.36
N TYR A 28 -12.47 -11.56 1.87
CA TYR A 28 -12.63 -10.68 3.01
C TYR A 28 -12.49 -11.52 4.29
N LEU A 29 -11.44 -11.25 5.04
CA LEU A 29 -11.13 -11.92 6.30
C LEU A 29 -11.67 -11.07 7.47
N THR A 30 -12.18 -11.71 8.52
CA THR A 30 -12.46 -11.05 9.80
C THR A 30 -11.17 -10.63 10.51
N GLU A 31 -11.30 -9.93 11.64
CA GLU A 31 -10.16 -9.58 12.49
C GLU A 31 -9.38 -10.82 12.96
N ASP A 32 -10.07 -11.95 13.10
CA ASP A 32 -9.51 -13.25 13.47
C ASP A 32 -8.92 -14.04 12.27
N GLY A 33 -8.99 -13.49 11.06
CA GLY A 33 -8.46 -14.11 9.83
C GLY A 33 -9.40 -15.08 9.13
N GLU A 34 -10.65 -15.23 9.59
CA GLU A 34 -11.60 -16.20 9.05
C GLU A 34 -12.31 -15.70 7.77
N PRO A 35 -12.47 -16.54 6.72
CA PRO A 35 -13.17 -16.15 5.50
C PRO A 35 -14.68 -15.97 5.71
N THR A 36 -15.18 -14.75 5.54
CA THR A 36 -16.61 -14.40 5.75
C THR A 36 -17.57 -14.84 4.63
N GLY A 37 -17.09 -15.57 3.62
CA GLY A 37 -17.85 -15.81 2.39
C GLY A 37 -18.06 -14.55 1.52
N LEU A 38 -17.37 -13.45 1.85
CA LEU A 38 -17.33 -12.22 1.08
C LEU A 38 -15.99 -12.10 0.34
N GLN A 39 -16.02 -11.48 -0.83
CA GLN A 39 -14.88 -11.18 -1.68
C GLN A 39 -14.81 -9.67 -1.88
N VAL A 40 -13.64 -9.08 -1.76
CA VAL A 40 -13.42 -7.65 -1.99
C VAL A 40 -12.70 -7.43 -3.31
N CYS A 41 -13.27 -6.56 -4.14
CA CYS A 41 -12.64 -6.15 -5.40
C CYS A 41 -11.38 -5.33 -5.10
N LYS A 42 -10.24 -5.72 -5.69
CA LYS A 42 -8.93 -5.08 -5.48
C LYS A 42 -8.84 -3.70 -6.13
N ALA A 43 -9.54 -3.49 -7.25
CA ALA A 43 -9.56 -2.23 -7.98
C ALA A 43 -10.42 -1.15 -7.29
N CYS A 44 -11.68 -1.45 -6.95
CA CYS A 44 -12.60 -0.46 -6.39
C CYS A 44 -12.94 -0.64 -4.90
N GLY A 45 -12.49 -1.72 -4.27
CA GLY A 45 -12.76 -1.99 -2.85
C GLY A 45 -14.18 -2.43 -2.52
N LYS A 46 -15.09 -2.56 -3.50
CA LYS A 46 -16.46 -3.03 -3.27
C LYS A 46 -16.48 -4.51 -2.87
N THR A 47 -17.30 -4.83 -1.87
CA THR A 47 -17.47 -6.21 -1.38
C THR A 47 -18.63 -6.89 -2.11
N ARG A 48 -18.44 -8.15 -2.49
CA ARG A 48 -19.43 -9.01 -3.15
C ARG A 48 -19.49 -10.35 -2.42
N LYS A 49 -20.70 -10.92 -2.30
CA LYS A 49 -20.87 -12.28 -1.76
C LYS A 49 -20.23 -13.29 -2.71
N PHE A 50 -19.52 -14.28 -2.19
CA PHE A 50 -19.06 -15.40 -2.98
C PHE A 50 -19.60 -16.68 -2.38
N VAL A 51 -20.39 -17.40 -3.17
CA VAL A 51 -21.00 -18.65 -2.76
C VAL A 51 -20.48 -19.72 -3.71
N ALA A 52 -19.70 -20.65 -3.16
CA ALA A 52 -19.02 -21.69 -3.95
C ALA A 52 -19.98 -22.50 -4.85
N LYS A 53 -21.26 -22.62 -4.45
CA LYS A 53 -22.30 -23.34 -5.19
C LYS A 53 -22.86 -22.60 -6.41
N THR A 54 -22.84 -21.26 -6.46
CA THR A 54 -23.44 -20.46 -7.54
C THR A 54 -22.42 -19.90 -8.55
N GLY A 55 -21.13 -20.14 -8.32
CA GLY A 55 -20.06 -19.77 -9.26
C GLY A 55 -19.66 -18.29 -9.22
N TYR A 56 -18.88 -17.87 -10.23
CA TYR A 56 -18.23 -16.54 -10.28
C TYR A 56 -19.09 -15.44 -10.91
N THR A 57 -20.34 -15.72 -11.23
CA THR A 57 -21.18 -14.88 -12.10
C THR A 57 -21.39 -13.48 -11.55
N ASN A 58 -21.55 -13.34 -10.24
CA ASN A 58 -21.73 -12.04 -9.59
C ASN A 58 -20.44 -11.21 -9.54
N LEU A 59 -19.28 -11.85 -9.38
CA LEU A 59 -17.96 -11.23 -9.38
C LEU A 59 -17.62 -10.73 -10.79
N VAL A 60 -17.84 -11.57 -11.79
CA VAL A 60 -17.58 -11.23 -13.19
C VAL A 60 -18.55 -10.19 -13.71
N SER A 61 -19.83 -10.24 -13.32
CA SER A 61 -20.80 -9.20 -13.66
C SER A 61 -20.36 -7.84 -13.15
N HIS A 62 -19.92 -7.76 -11.90
CA HIS A 62 -19.34 -6.52 -11.35
C HIS A 62 -18.12 -6.03 -12.13
N VAL A 63 -17.21 -6.92 -12.53
CA VAL A 63 -16.01 -6.51 -13.28
C VAL A 63 -16.40 -5.96 -14.63
N ARG A 64 -17.32 -6.62 -15.34
CA ARG A 64 -17.77 -6.17 -16.66
C ARG A 64 -18.57 -4.86 -16.63
N SER A 65 -19.22 -4.52 -15.50
CA SER A 65 -20.01 -3.30 -15.37
C SER A 65 -19.24 -2.12 -14.82
N ASP A 66 -18.26 -2.37 -13.93
CA ASP A 66 -17.57 -1.32 -13.19
C ASP A 66 -16.12 -1.12 -13.67
N HIS A 67 -15.58 -2.04 -14.49
CA HIS A 67 -14.22 -2.02 -15.03
C HIS A 67 -14.21 -2.30 -16.54
N ASP A 68 -14.64 -1.33 -17.34
CA ASP A 68 -14.81 -1.46 -18.81
C ASP A 68 -13.57 -1.96 -19.56
N HIS A 69 -12.37 -1.73 -19.00
CA HIS A 69 -11.08 -2.04 -19.62
C HIS A 69 -10.40 -3.27 -18.99
N PHE A 70 -11.16 -4.13 -18.29
CA PHE A 70 -10.58 -5.21 -17.50
C PHE A 70 -9.72 -6.20 -18.30
N GLU A 71 -10.04 -6.45 -19.58
CA GLU A 71 -9.26 -7.36 -20.41
C GLU A 71 -7.87 -6.79 -20.72
N ALA A 72 -7.79 -5.49 -21.02
CA ALA A 72 -6.53 -4.80 -21.25
C ALA A 72 -5.67 -4.74 -19.97
N GLU A 73 -6.29 -4.57 -18.80
CA GLU A 73 -5.59 -4.61 -17.51
C GLU A 73 -5.03 -6.00 -17.20
N MET A 74 -5.80 -7.06 -17.47
CA MET A 74 -5.34 -8.44 -17.31
C MET A 74 -4.21 -8.79 -18.28
N ASP A 75 -4.26 -8.30 -19.51
CA ASP A 75 -3.17 -8.44 -20.49
C ASP A 75 -1.92 -7.68 -20.05
N ALA A 76 -2.08 -6.41 -19.65
CA ALA A 76 -0.97 -5.58 -19.19
C ALA A 76 -0.29 -6.16 -17.96
N ALA A 77 -1.04 -6.70 -16.99
CA ALA A 77 -0.48 -7.37 -15.83
C ALA A 77 0.22 -8.70 -16.18
N SER A 78 -0.28 -9.43 -17.19
CA SER A 78 0.36 -10.65 -17.67
C SER A 78 1.68 -10.35 -18.40
N ALA A 79 1.73 -9.26 -19.17
CA ALA A 79 2.94 -8.78 -19.83
C ALA A 79 3.93 -8.12 -18.85
N ALA A 80 3.41 -7.43 -17.81
CA ALA A 80 4.18 -6.76 -16.76
C ALA A 80 4.54 -7.69 -15.59
N ALA A 81 4.55 -9.01 -15.79
CA ALA A 81 5.09 -9.98 -14.83
C ALA A 81 6.53 -9.64 -14.37
N THR A 82 7.18 -8.68 -15.03
CA THR A 82 8.41 -7.98 -14.63
C THR A 82 8.22 -6.83 -13.61
N GLY A 83 7.33 -6.98 -12.62
CA GLY A 83 7.64 -6.44 -11.28
C GLY A 83 6.98 -5.14 -10.80
N THR A 84 5.78 -4.77 -11.26
CA THR A 84 5.09 -3.60 -10.69
C THR A 84 3.69 -3.92 -10.15
N LEU A 85 3.56 -3.93 -8.81
CA LEU A 85 2.30 -4.19 -8.08
C LEU A 85 1.29 -3.03 -8.14
N LEU A 86 1.54 -1.97 -8.90
CA LEU A 86 0.72 -0.75 -8.91
C LEU A 86 -0.78 -0.99 -9.20
N PRO A 87 -1.19 -1.90 -10.12
CA PRO A 87 -2.61 -2.19 -10.33
C PRO A 87 -3.33 -2.79 -9.11
N TRP A 88 -2.57 -3.29 -8.14
CA TRP A 88 -3.05 -3.97 -6.94
C TRP A 88 -2.97 -3.12 -5.67
N VAL A 89 -2.29 -1.98 -5.73
CA VAL A 89 -2.21 -1.04 -4.63
C VAL A 89 -3.51 -0.24 -4.60
N ARG A 90 -4.20 -0.23 -3.43
CA ARG A 90 -5.37 0.63 -3.25
C ARG A 90 -5.02 2.07 -3.65
N GLN A 91 -5.84 2.72 -4.47
CA GLN A 91 -5.57 4.09 -4.94
C GLN A 91 -5.23 5.04 -3.80
N LYS A 92 -5.96 4.96 -2.67
CA LYS A 92 -5.69 5.75 -1.46
C LYS A 92 -4.29 5.50 -0.86
N ALA A 93 -3.75 4.30 -0.96
CA ALA A 93 -2.39 4.01 -0.55
C ALA A 93 -1.36 4.56 -1.55
N SER A 94 -1.63 4.43 -2.85
CA SER A 94 -0.81 5.01 -3.91
C SER A 94 -0.68 6.54 -3.77
N ASN A 95 -1.80 7.23 -3.55
CA ASN A 95 -1.82 8.69 -3.36
C ASN A 95 -0.99 9.14 -2.15
N ARG A 96 -1.10 8.43 -1.01
CA ARG A 96 -0.30 8.74 0.20
C ARG A 96 1.18 8.47 -0.03
N TYR A 97 1.52 7.41 -0.77
CA TYR A 97 2.90 7.12 -1.15
C TYR A 97 3.49 8.20 -2.07
N ALA A 98 2.71 8.72 -3.02
CA ALA A 98 3.13 9.84 -3.86
C ALA A 98 3.46 11.09 -3.03
N TRP A 99 2.59 11.45 -2.07
CA TRP A 99 2.85 12.53 -1.12
C TRP A 99 4.12 12.31 -0.29
N LEU A 100 4.28 11.12 0.30
CA LEU A 100 5.48 10.78 1.07
C LEU A 100 6.76 10.86 0.24
N THR A 101 6.72 10.34 -0.99
CA THR A 101 7.87 10.37 -1.89
C THR A 101 8.29 11.80 -2.19
N TRP A 102 7.33 12.70 -2.42
CA TRP A 102 7.62 14.10 -2.67
C TRP A 102 8.25 14.76 -1.44
N ILE A 103 7.66 14.59 -0.26
CA ILE A 103 8.17 15.17 0.98
C ILE A 103 9.60 14.68 1.26
N VAL A 104 9.83 13.37 1.20
CA VAL A 104 11.13 12.78 1.53
C VAL A 104 12.21 13.22 0.53
N LYS A 105 11.91 13.18 -0.78
CA LYS A 105 12.87 13.58 -1.81
C LYS A 105 13.13 15.08 -1.83
N GLY A 106 12.12 15.89 -1.52
CA GLY A 106 12.21 17.35 -1.48
C GLY A 106 12.68 17.90 -0.14
N ASN A 107 12.87 17.05 0.88
CA ASN A 107 13.14 17.45 2.26
C ASN A 107 12.18 18.55 2.75
N LEU A 108 10.88 18.37 2.50
CA LEU A 108 9.83 19.35 2.79
C LEU A 108 9.19 19.10 4.17
N PRO A 109 8.69 20.13 4.86
CA PRO A 109 7.92 19.95 6.09
C PRO A 109 6.60 19.20 5.81
N PHE A 110 6.07 18.47 6.80
CA PHE A 110 4.80 17.74 6.60
C PHE A 110 3.60 18.68 6.38
N SER A 111 3.62 19.90 6.94
CA SER A 111 2.62 20.93 6.69
C SER A 111 2.48 21.32 5.21
N PHE A 112 3.46 20.98 4.37
CA PHE A 112 3.43 21.19 2.92
C PHE A 112 2.18 20.61 2.25
N VAL A 113 1.65 19.48 2.73
CA VAL A 113 0.47 18.82 2.13
C VAL A 113 -0.84 19.57 2.37
N GLU A 114 -0.83 20.49 3.35
CA GLU A 114 -1.99 21.30 3.71
C GLU A 114 -1.93 22.73 3.16
N MET A 115 -0.77 23.15 2.63
CA MET A 115 -0.62 24.48 2.05
C MET A 115 -1.57 24.68 0.86
N GLU A 116 -2.31 25.79 0.89
CA GLU A 116 -3.31 26.12 -0.13
C GLU A 116 -2.69 26.25 -1.53
N THR A 117 -1.51 26.87 -1.61
CA THR A 117 -0.75 26.99 -2.86
C THR A 117 -0.41 25.61 -3.42
N THR A 118 0.13 24.70 -2.60
CA THR A 118 0.45 23.33 -3.02
C THR A 118 -0.79 22.60 -3.54
N ARG A 119 -1.93 22.73 -2.85
CA ARG A 119 -3.21 22.13 -3.25
C ARG A 119 -3.72 22.68 -4.57
N SER A 120 -3.47 23.96 -4.85
CA SER A 120 -3.86 24.61 -6.11
C SER A 120 -3.03 24.13 -7.31
N TYR A 121 -1.79 23.69 -7.09
CA TYR A 121 -0.86 23.31 -8.17
C TYR A 121 -0.67 21.80 -8.34
N THR A 122 -1.35 20.97 -7.54
CA THR A 122 -1.23 19.50 -7.58
C THR A 122 -2.53 18.83 -7.99
N ASN A 123 -2.42 17.70 -8.70
CA ASN A 123 -3.55 16.81 -8.98
C ASN A 123 -3.70 15.68 -7.94
N LEU A 124 -2.84 15.66 -6.91
CA LEU A 124 -2.93 14.67 -5.85
C LEU A 124 -4.13 14.97 -4.94
N PRO A 125 -4.93 13.96 -4.55
CA PRO A 125 -6.02 14.17 -3.61
C PRO A 125 -5.52 14.76 -2.28
N PRO A 126 -6.27 15.69 -1.68
CA PRO A 126 -5.89 16.32 -0.41
C PRO A 126 -5.68 15.28 0.70
N VAL A 127 -4.65 15.51 1.50
CA VAL A 127 -4.31 14.72 2.70
C VAL A 127 -3.98 15.70 3.83
N CYS A 128 -4.19 15.26 5.07
CA CYS A 128 -3.83 16.04 6.25
C CYS A 128 -2.43 15.68 6.79
N GLU A 129 -1.80 16.64 7.47
CA GLU A 129 -0.46 16.51 8.03
C GLU A 129 -0.35 15.30 8.99
N GLU A 130 -1.36 15.06 9.83
CA GLU A 130 -1.34 13.97 10.80
C GLU A 130 -1.34 12.60 10.12
N THR A 131 -2.01 12.49 8.96
CA THR A 131 -2.04 11.23 8.21
C THR A 131 -0.69 10.91 7.62
N ILE A 132 -0.02 11.90 7.02
CA ILE A 132 1.34 11.75 6.50
C ILE A 132 2.34 11.45 7.61
N SER A 133 2.24 12.17 8.74
CA SER A 133 3.10 11.94 9.90
C SER A 133 3.02 10.49 10.39
N ARG A 134 1.81 9.97 10.57
CA ARG A 134 1.59 8.56 10.97
C ARG A 134 2.09 7.56 9.92
N ASP A 135 1.93 7.87 8.63
CA ASP A 135 2.45 6.98 7.59
C ASP A 135 3.98 7.02 7.55
N MET A 136 4.61 8.18 7.80
CA MET A 136 6.06 8.31 7.91
C MET A 136 6.61 7.54 9.11
N GLU A 137 5.96 7.59 10.28
CA GLU A 137 6.36 6.78 11.44
C GLU A 137 6.40 5.27 11.10
N LYS A 138 5.44 4.79 10.31
CA LYS A 138 5.42 3.39 9.86
C LYS A 138 6.55 3.09 8.89
N VAL A 139 6.84 4.01 7.96
CA VAL A 139 7.97 3.88 7.03
C VAL A 139 9.28 3.84 7.81
N THR A 140 9.47 4.74 8.78
CA THR A 140 10.67 4.76 9.64
C THR A 140 10.85 3.44 10.37
N LYS A 141 9.80 2.91 11.01
CA LYS A 141 9.86 1.59 11.69
C LYS A 141 10.24 0.46 10.72
N ALA A 142 9.69 0.45 9.52
CA ALA A 142 10.00 -0.55 8.52
C ALA A 142 11.45 -0.44 8.02
N VAL A 143 11.96 0.79 7.88
CA VAL A 143 13.36 1.04 7.52
C VAL A 143 14.31 0.62 8.64
N GLU A 144 14.00 0.98 9.89
CA GLU A 144 14.76 0.56 11.07
C GLU A 144 14.86 -0.97 11.17
N GLN A 145 13.75 -1.69 10.95
CA GLN A 145 13.73 -3.15 10.93
C GLN A 145 14.60 -3.73 9.83
N ARG A 146 14.56 -3.16 8.62
CA ARG A 146 15.38 -3.62 7.49
C ARG A 146 16.86 -3.37 7.72
N ILE A 147 17.21 -2.17 8.17
CA ILE A 147 18.59 -1.83 8.54
C ILE A 147 19.06 -2.76 9.66
N GLY A 148 18.24 -2.98 10.69
CA GLY A 148 18.57 -3.90 11.79
C GLY A 148 18.82 -5.35 11.34
N ALA A 149 18.15 -5.80 10.28
CA ALA A 149 18.38 -7.13 9.70
C ALA A 149 19.67 -7.20 8.84
N GLU A 150 20.14 -6.07 8.31
CA GLU A 150 21.35 -5.98 7.49
C GLU A 150 22.61 -5.65 8.32
N LEU A 151 22.45 -5.11 9.54
CA LEU A 151 23.56 -4.72 10.41
C LEU A 151 24.23 -5.94 11.08
N PRO A 152 25.57 -5.96 11.18
CA PRO A 152 26.29 -7.01 11.91
C PRO A 152 26.13 -6.88 13.43
N ASP A 153 26.33 -7.97 14.18
CA ASP A 153 26.26 -8.00 15.66
C ASP A 153 27.17 -6.97 16.35
N LYS A 154 28.24 -6.54 15.66
CA LYS A 154 29.15 -5.50 16.13
C LYS A 154 29.27 -4.41 15.06
N PHE A 155 28.80 -3.21 15.37
CA PHE A 155 28.92 -2.04 14.52
C PHE A 155 29.20 -0.80 15.36
N GLY A 156 29.90 0.19 14.78
CA GLY A 156 30.14 1.49 15.40
C GLY A 156 29.13 2.51 14.90
N VAL A 157 28.55 3.30 15.80
CA VAL A 157 27.68 4.44 15.46
C VAL A 157 28.37 5.73 15.86
N ILE A 158 28.58 6.62 14.89
CA ILE A 158 29.06 7.99 15.14
C ILE A 158 27.84 8.90 15.05
N LEU A 159 27.52 9.59 16.15
CA LEU A 159 26.44 10.57 16.20
C LEU A 159 27.06 11.97 16.07
N ASP A 160 26.88 12.61 14.92
CA ASP A 160 27.27 14.00 14.67
C ASP A 160 26.17 14.95 15.17
N GLY A 161 26.22 15.31 16.45
CA GLY A 161 25.26 16.22 17.04
C GLY A 161 25.69 17.68 16.96
N TRP A 162 24.94 18.53 16.23
CA TRP A 162 24.88 19.97 16.53
C TRP A 162 23.65 20.30 17.39
N ARG A 163 23.80 21.25 18.32
CA ARG A 163 22.87 21.55 19.41
C ARG A 163 21.63 22.33 18.94
N ALA A 164 20.45 21.77 19.17
CA ALA A 164 19.28 22.39 19.82
C ALA A 164 18.05 21.50 19.60
N LEU A 165 17.69 20.65 20.56
CA LEU A 165 16.41 19.91 20.52
C LEU A 165 15.72 19.99 21.88
N PRO A 166 14.45 20.45 21.95
CA PRO A 166 13.70 20.53 23.19
C PRO A 166 13.17 19.14 23.62
N GLY A 167 13.38 18.82 24.90
CA GLY A 167 12.47 18.02 25.73
C GLY A 167 12.33 16.51 25.50
N ARG A 168 11.95 16.04 24.30
CA ARG A 168 11.35 14.69 24.13
C ARG A 168 12.30 13.56 23.74
N VAL A 169 13.58 13.83 23.46
CA VAL A 169 14.56 12.78 23.09
C VAL A 169 15.31 12.20 24.30
N ARG A 170 15.00 12.62 25.54
CA ARG A 170 15.63 12.05 26.75
C ARG A 170 15.32 10.56 26.96
N LEU A 171 14.23 10.05 26.40
CA LEU A 171 13.85 8.63 26.53
C LEU A 171 14.73 7.69 25.67
N LEU A 172 15.11 8.10 24.45
CA LEU A 172 15.99 7.33 23.58
C LEU A 172 17.42 7.20 24.12
N ARG A 173 17.92 8.20 24.86
CA ARG A 173 19.21 8.12 25.54
C ARG A 173 19.25 7.09 26.68
N ARG A 174 18.12 6.77 27.31
CA ARG A 174 18.05 5.73 28.34
C ARG A 174 18.01 4.32 27.74
N ALA A 175 17.33 4.14 26.60
CA ALA A 175 17.29 2.86 25.90
C ALA A 175 18.66 2.47 25.32
N LEU A 176 19.39 3.40 24.70
CA LEU A 176 20.71 3.08 24.13
C LEU A 176 21.79 2.79 25.19
N ARG A 177 21.72 3.38 26.39
CA ARG A 177 22.66 3.07 27.49
C ARG A 177 22.44 1.69 28.12
N ALA A 178 21.28 1.06 27.90
CA ALA A 178 21.00 -0.26 28.42
C ALA A 178 21.53 -1.40 27.51
N GLN A 179 21.94 -1.08 26.28
CA GLN A 179 22.35 -2.07 25.27
C GLN A 179 23.85 -2.05 24.93
N VAL A 180 24.63 -1.10 25.45
CA VAL A 180 26.07 -1.00 25.20
C VAL A 180 26.84 -1.50 26.43
N PRO A 181 27.57 -2.64 26.36
CA PRO A 181 28.42 -3.06 27.46
C PRO A 181 29.52 -2.00 27.73
N PRO A 182 29.91 -1.78 28.99
CA PRO A 182 30.88 -0.76 29.36
C PRO A 182 32.29 -1.26 29.02
N ALA A 183 32.68 -1.18 27.75
CA ALA A 183 34.04 -1.39 27.34
C ALA A 183 34.34 -0.44 26.18
N LEU A 184 35.13 0.57 26.51
CA LEU A 184 35.92 1.51 25.69
C LEU A 184 35.71 2.96 26.17
N VAL A 185 36.00 3.17 27.46
CA VAL A 185 36.52 4.46 27.92
C VAL A 185 38.02 4.39 27.63
N CYS A 186 38.48 5.08 26.58
CA CYS A 186 39.91 5.29 26.38
C CYS A 186 40.42 6.25 27.47
N PRO A 187 41.53 5.96 28.17
CA PRO A 187 42.16 6.92 29.06
C PRO A 187 42.90 7.97 28.22
N ASP A 188 42.65 9.24 28.51
CA ASP A 188 43.41 10.39 28.00
C ASP A 188 44.89 10.24 28.40
N HIS A 189 45.79 10.55 27.47
CA HIS A 189 47.21 10.72 27.74
C HIS A 189 47.66 12.14 27.44
#